data_AF-A0A3N9R9C6-F1
#
_entry.id   AF-A0A3N9R9C6-F1
#
_cell.length_a   1.000
_cell.length_b   1.000
_cell.length_c   1.000
_cell.angle_alpha   90.00
_cell.angle_beta   90.00
_cell.angle_gamma   90.00
#
_symmetry.space_group_name_H-M   'P 1'
#
loop_
_entity.id
_entity.type
_entity.pdbx_description
1 polymer ?
#
loop_
_entity_poly.entity_id
_entity_poly.type
_entity_poly.pdbx_seq_one_letter_code
_entity_poly.pdbx_strand_id
1 'polypeptide(L)'
;MAAPTPESVELAKKRLAQAKARLDALNARIATEGRRLDTRRKIILGGLLLDAATKDQRFAGIVTELTHRISRDQDRKPFEGWTLPGEDH
;
A
#
# COMPACT_ATOMS: atom_id res chain seq x y z
N MET A 1 16.85 -29.17 -41.24
CA MET A 1 15.98 -28.14 -40.63
C MET A 1 15.73 -27.09 -41.70
N ALA A 2 14.48 -26.87 -42.12
CA ALA A 2 14.16 -25.83 -43.10
C ALA A 2 14.54 -24.44 -42.53
N ALA A 3 15.06 -23.55 -43.38
CA ALA A 3 15.41 -22.21 -42.97
C ALA A 3 14.15 -21.47 -42.45
N PRO A 4 14.23 -20.78 -41.30
CA PRO A 4 13.08 -20.08 -40.75
C PRO A 4 12.60 -18.99 -41.71
N THR A 5 11.29 -18.99 -42.01
CA THR A 5 10.67 -17.99 -42.88
C THR A 5 10.44 -16.67 -42.11
N PRO A 6 10.41 -15.51 -42.78
CA PRO A 6 10.11 -14.23 -42.14
C PRO A 6 8.80 -14.24 -41.31
N GLU A 7 7.78 -14.95 -41.79
CA GLU A 7 6.49 -15.12 -41.08
C GLU A 7 6.64 -15.90 -39.77
N SER A 8 7.48 -16.95 -39.75
CA SER A 8 7.75 -17.72 -38.53
C SER A 8 8.45 -16.89 -37.46
N VAL A 9 9.31 -15.96 -37.87
CA VAL A 9 10.00 -15.01 -36.98
C VAL A 9 9.01 -14.01 -36.39
N GLU A 10 8.11 -13.44 -37.22
CA GLU A 10 7.08 -12.50 -36.73
C GLU A 10 6.10 -13.18 -35.77
N LEU A 11 5.70 -14.42 -36.06
CA LEU A 11 4.88 -15.21 -35.14
C LEU A 11 5.59 -15.47 -33.81
N ALA A 12 6.90 -15.77 -33.85
CA ALA A 12 7.70 -15.97 -32.65
C ALA A 12 7.82 -14.67 -31.83
N LYS A 13 8.06 -13.53 -32.48
CA LYS A 13 8.08 -12.21 -31.81
C LYS A 13 6.74 -11.89 -31.14
N LYS A 14 5.62 -12.14 -31.83
CA LYS A 14 4.28 -11.93 -31.27
C LYS A 14 4.04 -12.79 -30.04
N ARG A 15 4.43 -14.08 -30.08
CA ARG A 15 4.34 -14.99 -28.93
C ARG A 15 5.20 -14.51 -27.75
N LEU A 16 6.42 -14.02 -28.02
CA LEU A 16 7.30 -13.47 -27.00
C LEU A 16 6.70 -12.22 -26.35
N ALA A 17 6.16 -11.29 -27.15
CA ALA A 17 5.51 -10.09 -26.63
C ALA A 17 4.30 -10.43 -25.74
N GLN A 18 3.49 -11.40 -26.15
CA GLN A 18 2.37 -11.88 -25.34
C GLN A 18 2.81 -12.55 -24.03
N ALA A 19 3.85 -13.38 -24.08
CA ALA A 19 4.40 -14.02 -22.88
C ALA A 19 4.96 -12.99 -21.89
N LYS A 20 5.67 -11.98 -22.39
CA LYS A 20 6.18 -10.87 -21.58
C LYS A 20 5.05 -10.08 -20.92
N ALA A 21 4.02 -9.70 -21.68
CA ALA A 21 2.85 -9.01 -21.13
C ALA A 21 2.14 -9.80 -20.04
N ARG A 22 2.05 -11.14 -20.18
CA ARG A 22 1.50 -12.02 -19.14
C ARG A 22 2.37 -12.03 -17.87
N LEU A 23 3.69 -12.09 -18.02
CA LEU A 23 4.63 -12.03 -16.89
C LEU A 23 4.51 -10.71 -16.14
N ASP A 24 4.48 -9.59 -16.86
CA ASP A 24 4.33 -8.26 -16.28
C ASP A 24 3.01 -8.12 -15.52
N ALA A 25 1.91 -8.66 -16.06
CA ALA A 25 0.61 -8.68 -15.39
C ALA A 25 0.62 -9.52 -14.10
N LEU A 26 1.32 -10.65 -14.07
CA LEU A 26 1.46 -11.47 -12.86
C LEU A 26 2.29 -10.76 -11.79
N ASN A 27 3.41 -10.14 -12.18
CA ASN A 27 4.24 -9.36 -11.27
C ASN A 27 3.46 -8.16 -10.68
N ALA A 28 2.68 -7.48 -11.51
CA ALA A 28 1.80 -6.40 -11.05
C ALA A 28 0.78 -6.90 -10.01
N ARG A 29 0.18 -8.08 -10.22
CA ARG A 29 -0.75 -8.70 -9.26
C ARG A 29 -0.10 -9.02 -7.92
N ILE A 30 1.11 -9.60 -7.94
CA ILE A 30 1.86 -9.88 -6.71
C ILE A 30 2.14 -8.58 -5.95
N ALA A 31 2.59 -7.54 -6.66
CA ALA A 31 2.85 -6.24 -6.06
C ALA A 31 1.58 -5.59 -5.50
N THR A 32 0.43 -5.74 -6.17
CA THR A 32 -0.86 -5.22 -5.66
C THR A 32 -1.33 -5.97 -4.43
N GLU A 33 -1.19 -7.30 -4.37
CA GLU A 33 -1.60 -8.09 -3.21
C GLU A 33 -0.71 -7.78 -1.99
N GLY A 34 0.60 -7.62 -2.19
CA GLY A 34 1.50 -7.16 -1.12
C GLY A 34 1.08 -5.82 -0.53
N ARG A 35 0.76 -4.84 -1.39
CA ARG A 35 0.24 -3.53 -0.96
C ARG A 35 -1.12 -3.63 -0.28
N ARG A 36 -2.01 -4.50 -0.77
CA ARG A 36 -3.34 -4.71 -0.19
C ARG A 36 -3.25 -5.23 1.25
N LEU A 37 -2.42 -6.23 1.48
CA LEU A 37 -2.21 -6.80 2.81
C LEU A 37 -1.53 -5.80 3.76
N ASP A 38 -0.54 -5.06 3.26
CA ASP A 38 0.13 -4.00 4.03
C ASP A 38 -0.86 -2.90 4.46
N THR A 39 -1.67 -2.38 3.53
CA THR A 39 -2.73 -1.41 3.84
C THR A 39 -3.71 -1.96 4.87
N ARG A 40 -4.12 -3.23 4.74
CA ARG A 40 -5.05 -3.85 5.70
C ARG A 40 -4.45 -3.95 7.10
N ARG A 41 -3.17 -4.32 7.23
CA ARG A 41 -2.46 -4.38 8.52
C ARG A 41 -2.37 -3.01 9.18
N LYS A 42 -2.04 -1.97 8.41
CA LYS A 42 -1.97 -0.58 8.89
C LYS A 42 -3.33 -0.09 9.39
N ILE A 43 -4.41 -0.37 8.67
CA ILE A 43 -5.78 0.01 9.09
C ILE A 43 -6.16 -0.70 10.39
N ILE A 44 -5.94 -2.02 10.48
CA ILE A 44 -6.31 -2.79 11.67
C ILE A 44 -5.49 -2.31 12.88
N LEU A 45 -4.17 -2.21 12.74
CA LEU A 45 -3.29 -1.80 13.83
C LEU A 45 -3.56 -0.35 14.27
N GLY A 46 -3.78 0.55 13.32
CA GLY A 46 -4.14 1.94 13.60
C GLY A 46 -5.46 2.05 14.37
N GLY A 47 -6.50 1.32 13.94
CA GLY A 47 -7.77 1.29 14.66
C GLY A 47 -7.65 0.77 16.09
N LEU A 48 -6.89 -0.30 16.30
CA LEU A 48 -6.62 -0.84 17.64
C LEU A 48 -5.80 0.12 18.51
N LEU A 49 -4.83 0.81 17.93
CA LEU A 49 -4.03 1.82 18.64
C LEU A 49 -4.90 2.99 19.09
N LEU A 50 -5.78 3.49 18.21
CA LEU A 50 -6.70 4.58 18.55
C LEU A 50 -7.69 4.15 19.65
N ASP A 51 -8.26 2.94 19.57
CA ASP A 51 -9.14 2.40 20.63
C ASP A 51 -8.41 2.19 21.96
N ALA A 52 -7.13 1.79 21.94
CA ALA A 52 -6.32 1.68 23.16
C ALA A 52 -6.02 3.06 23.77
N ALA A 53 -5.77 4.05 22.92
CA ALA A 53 -5.48 5.42 23.35
C ALA A 53 -6.67 6.07 24.07
N THR A 54 -7.92 5.69 23.76
CA THR A 54 -9.10 6.22 24.47
C THR A 54 -9.24 5.69 25.90
N LYS A 55 -8.53 4.60 26.23
CA LYS A 55 -8.66 3.87 27.51
C LYS A 55 -7.44 4.01 28.41
N ASP A 56 -6.26 4.28 27.83
CA ASP A 56 -4.98 4.31 28.55
C ASP A 56 -4.09 5.46 28.05
N GLN A 57 -3.75 6.35 28.98
CA GLN A 57 -2.94 7.56 28.76
C GLN A 57 -1.59 7.28 28.09
N ARG A 58 -1.01 6.10 28.31
CA ARG A 58 0.26 5.72 27.68
C ARG A 58 0.12 5.66 26.16
N PHE A 59 -0.98 5.11 25.67
CA PHE A 59 -1.24 5.02 24.24
C PHE A 59 -1.66 6.38 23.66
N ALA A 60 -2.40 7.20 24.40
CA ALA A 60 -2.69 8.58 24.01
C ALA A 60 -1.42 9.42 23.79
N GLY A 61 -0.45 9.31 24.71
CA GLY A 61 0.85 9.96 24.57
C GLY A 61 1.62 9.49 23.33
N ILE A 62 1.57 8.20 23.02
CA ILE A 62 2.19 7.64 21.80
C ILE A 62 1.51 8.19 20.54
N VAL A 63 0.18 8.23 20.48
CA VAL A 63 -0.55 8.77 19.32
C VAL A 63 -0.23 10.25 19.09
N THR A 64 -0.16 11.03 20.17
CA THR A 64 0.22 12.45 20.12
C THR A 64 1.62 12.62 19.53
N GLU A 65 2.60 11.88 20.05
CA GLU A 65 3.98 11.91 19.54
C GLU A 65 4.07 11.50 18.06
N LEU A 66 3.36 10.44 17.67
CA LEU A 66 3.35 9.98 16.27
C LEU A 66 2.75 11.03 15.32
N THR A 67 1.71 11.75 15.76
CA THR A 67 1.08 12.81 14.98
C THR A 67 2.01 14.01 14.80
N HIS A 68 2.77 14.38 15.83
CA HIS A 68 3.76 15.46 15.73
C HIS A 68 4.92 15.16 14.78
N ARG A 69 5.24 13.87 14.56
CA ARG A 69 6.30 13.44 13.63
C ARG A 69 5.92 13.56 12.16
N ILE A 70 4.67 13.89 11.83
CA ILE A 70 4.22 14.07 10.46
C ILE A 70 4.84 15.35 9.88
N SER A 71 5.84 15.17 9.03
CA SER A 71 6.62 16.26 8.43
C SER A 71 6.03 16.81 7.15
N ARG A 72 5.27 16.00 6.41
CA ARG A 72 4.65 16.39 5.13
C ARG A 72 3.34 17.11 5.39
N ASP A 73 3.20 18.33 4.87
CA ASP A 73 2.00 19.14 5.09
C ASP A 73 0.72 18.47 4.55
N GLN A 74 0.82 17.75 3.43
CA GLN A 74 -0.30 16.98 2.88
C GLN A 74 -0.80 15.89 3.84
N ASP A 75 0.14 15.26 4.56
CA ASP A 75 -0.17 14.19 5.51
C ASP A 75 -0.61 14.76 6.87
N ARG A 76 -0.24 16.02 7.18
CA ARG A 76 -0.66 16.73 8.41
C ARG A 76 -2.08 17.25 8.31
N LYS A 77 -2.50 17.72 7.12
CA LYS A 77 -3.80 18.35 6.88
C LYS A 77 -5.01 17.56 7.43
N PRO A 78 -5.09 16.21 7.32
CA PRO A 78 -6.20 15.44 7.91
C PRO A 78 -6.26 15.47 9.44
N PHE A 79 -5.17 15.83 10.11
CA PHE A 79 -5.06 15.90 11.56
C PHE A 79 -5.26 17.32 12.12
N GLU A 80 -5.45 18.33 11.26
CA GLU A 80 -5.73 19.70 11.69
C GLU A 80 -7.10 19.78 12.39
N GLY A 81 -7.11 20.18 13.67
CA GLY A 81 -8.33 20.24 14.49
C GLY A 81 -8.88 18.87 14.90
N TRP A 82 -8.15 17.79 14.62
CA TRP A 82 -8.51 16.44 15.04
C TRP A 82 -7.92 16.14 16.42
N THR A 83 -8.75 15.64 17.33
CA THR A 83 -8.36 15.16 18.65
C THR A 83 -8.70 13.68 18.79
N LEU A 84 -8.04 13.00 19.73
CA LEU A 84 -8.34 11.60 19.98
C LEU A 84 -9.77 11.48 20.52
N PRO A 85 -10.65 10.63 19.96
CA PRO A 85 -12.01 10.45 20.47
C PRO A 85 -11.97 9.98 21.93
N GLY A 86 -12.52 10.77 22.87
CA GLY A 86 -12.45 10.50 24.31
C GLY A 86 -11.52 11.45 25.08
N GLU A 87 -10.80 12.36 24.40
CA GLU A 87 -10.20 13.57 24.99
C GLU A 87 -11.20 14.74 25.08
N ASP A 88 -12.50 14.47 25.19
CA ASP A 88 -13.45 15.50 25.58
C ASP A 88 -13.39 15.64 27.11
N HIS A 89 -12.86 16.78 27.56
CA HIS A 89 -12.94 17.24 28.95
C HIS A 89 -14.39 17.45 29.41
#